data_AF-A0A5E7QSI1-F1
#
_entry.id   AF-A0A5E7QSI1-F1
#
_cell.length_a   1.000
_cell.length_b   1.000
_cell.length_c   1.000
_cell.angle_alpha   90.00
_cell.angle_beta   90.00
_cell.angle_gamma   90.00
#
_symmetry.space_group_name_H-M   'P 1'
#
loop_
_entity.id
_entity.type
_entity.pdbx_description
1 polymer ?
#
loop_
_entity_poly.entity_id
_entity_poly.type
_entity_poly.pdbx_seq_one_letter_code
_entity_poly.pdbx_strand_id
1 'polypeptide(L)'
;MCLPENLRPDANRLIRYLHEFPYRRVQYCAWCDSTNVDLQNDRGEQRLARYYCRSCHKSFNSLSGSPFAKMRKIDLWSRFAVYLLAGWSSVQIAPRLGVNHKVYFSWGQAVREVMADECPDLHQWWTTRHDRESLQPPAHIAAQQQAVITWIEITLSAQDATCPRCQGMRTYRIKGARPKFKCDPCVTCFSLLSGTPLSGMTRTELWVDFARGVMDGQSIPDLKRHSGLGIGGSTRWRAQFLLLIEGLGHMELLQWITWMRSRRNKEAVSFVRQGGHLDKAMRSIYPQGARKGKFAARTRR
;
A
#
# COMPACT_ATOMS: atom_id res chain seq x y z
N MET A 1 9.51 2.46 0.13
CA MET A 1 8.51 3.47 -0.29
C MET A 1 8.20 3.18 -1.74
N CYS A 2 6.94 3.01 -2.12
CA CYS A 2 6.55 2.53 -3.46
C CYS A 2 6.70 3.57 -4.58
N LEU A 3 7.45 4.64 -4.35
CA LEU A 3 7.69 5.67 -5.34
C LEU A 3 8.81 5.24 -6.29
N PRO A 4 8.71 5.53 -7.59
CA PRO A 4 9.82 5.45 -8.53
C PRO A 4 11.06 6.14 -7.97
N GLU A 5 12.24 5.61 -8.27
CA GLU A 5 13.51 6.13 -7.75
C GLU A 5 13.73 7.60 -8.11
N ASN A 6 13.36 7.98 -9.33
CA ASN A 6 13.47 9.37 -9.81
C ASN A 6 12.55 10.36 -9.06
N LEU A 7 11.49 9.89 -8.39
CA LEU A 7 10.56 10.76 -7.63
C LEU A 7 10.84 10.78 -6.12
N ARG A 8 11.78 9.96 -5.64
CA ARG A 8 12.18 9.97 -4.22
C ARG A 8 12.77 11.32 -3.77
N PRO A 9 13.58 12.03 -4.59
CA PRO A 9 14.05 13.38 -4.23
C PRO A 9 12.91 14.38 -4.05
N ASP A 10 11.88 14.34 -4.90
CA ASP A 10 10.73 15.25 -4.80
C ASP A 10 9.86 14.93 -3.57
N ALA A 11 9.69 13.65 -3.24
CA ALA A 11 9.03 13.27 -2.00
C ALA A 11 9.77 13.82 -0.77
N ASN A 12 11.10 13.71 -0.75
CA ASN A 12 11.92 14.27 0.32
C ASN A 12 11.84 15.81 0.35
N ARG A 13 11.80 16.46 -0.82
CA ARG A 13 11.61 17.91 -0.94
C ARG A 13 10.28 18.34 -0.34
N LEU A 14 9.18 17.66 -0.65
CA LEU A 14 7.85 17.93 -0.08
C LEU A 14 7.84 17.74 1.44
N ILE A 15 8.40 16.64 1.95
CA ILE A 15 8.46 16.37 3.40
C ILE A 15 9.25 17.47 4.12
N ARG A 16 10.40 17.86 3.56
CA ARG A 16 11.24 18.94 4.09
C ARG A 16 10.52 20.28 4.01
N TYR A 17 9.86 20.58 2.89
CA TYR A 17 9.05 21.78 2.73
C TYR A 17 8.03 21.88 3.85
N LEU A 18 7.25 20.83 4.11
CA LEU A 18 6.21 20.85 5.16
C LEU A 18 6.77 20.93 6.58
N HIS A 19 8.01 20.51 6.78
CA HIS A 19 8.73 20.68 8.06
C HIS A 19 9.16 22.14 8.26
N GLU A 20 9.70 22.79 7.23
CA GLU A 20 10.30 24.11 7.30
C GLU A 20 9.29 25.25 7.09
N PHE A 21 8.30 25.05 6.22
CA PHE A 21 7.34 26.05 5.76
C PHE A 21 6.73 26.90 6.88
N PRO A 22 6.27 26.32 8.01
CA PRO A 22 5.70 27.09 9.10
C PRO A 22 6.68 28.07 9.75
N TYR A 23 7.98 27.80 9.66
CA TYR A 23 9.05 28.53 10.31
C TYR A 23 9.82 29.46 9.35
N ARG A 24 9.46 29.46 8.06
CA ARG A 24 10.09 30.35 7.08
C ARG A 24 9.82 31.80 7.41
N ARG A 25 10.87 32.63 7.28
CA ARG A 25 10.74 34.08 7.37
C ARG A 25 10.03 34.62 6.14
N VAL A 26 9.08 35.52 6.37
CA VAL A 26 8.30 36.11 5.28
C VAL A 26 8.91 37.44 4.88
N GLN A 27 9.07 37.64 3.57
CA GLN A 27 9.63 38.88 2.99
C GLN A 27 8.55 39.82 2.42
N TYR A 28 7.36 39.30 2.15
CA TYR A 28 6.27 40.02 1.48
C TYR A 28 4.95 39.83 2.23
N CYS A 29 4.13 40.86 2.28
CA CYS A 29 2.80 40.78 2.88
C CYS A 29 1.88 39.85 2.08
N ALA A 30 1.32 38.82 2.72
CA ALA A 30 0.39 37.87 2.09
C ALA A 30 -0.95 38.48 1.58
N TRP A 31 -1.17 39.78 1.78
CA TRP A 31 -2.41 40.48 1.40
C TRP A 31 -2.23 41.56 0.34
N CYS A 32 -1.02 42.13 0.20
CA CYS A 32 -0.78 43.27 -0.69
C CYS A 32 0.64 43.29 -1.28
N ASP A 33 1.41 42.21 -1.11
CA ASP A 33 2.77 41.99 -1.64
C ASP A 33 3.82 43.04 -1.26
N SER A 34 3.50 43.96 -0.35
CA SER A 34 4.45 44.95 0.17
C SER A 34 5.56 44.28 0.98
N THR A 35 6.79 44.75 0.78
CA THR A 35 7.98 44.38 1.58
C THR A 35 8.05 45.10 2.93
N ASN A 36 7.14 46.05 3.19
CA ASN A 36 7.10 46.81 4.44
C ASN A 36 6.38 46.02 5.54
N VAL A 37 7.05 44.97 6.01
CA VAL A 37 6.54 43.99 6.97
C VAL A 37 7.43 43.89 8.21
N ASP A 38 6.83 44.18 9.37
CA ASP A 38 7.49 44.13 10.67
C ASP A 38 7.23 42.79 11.37
N LEU A 39 8.28 42.18 11.90
CA LEU A 39 8.16 41.03 12.79
C LEU A 39 7.73 41.49 14.19
N GLN A 40 6.50 41.19 14.59
CA GLN A 40 5.96 41.61 15.89
C GLN A 40 6.36 40.68 17.04
N ASN A 41 6.53 39.39 16.77
CA ASN A 41 7.02 38.45 17.76
C ASN A 41 7.72 37.25 17.11
N ASP A 42 8.83 36.84 17.71
CA ASP A 42 9.52 35.60 17.40
C ASP A 42 9.36 34.67 18.62
N ARG A 43 8.34 33.82 18.60
CA ARG A 43 7.96 32.98 19.75
C ARG A 43 8.56 31.56 19.68
N GLY A 44 9.60 31.36 18.87
CA GLY A 44 10.30 30.09 18.71
C GLY A 44 9.50 29.00 17.99
N GLU A 45 10.11 27.81 17.81
CA GLU A 45 9.59 26.69 17.01
C GLU A 45 8.19 26.16 17.44
N GLN A 46 7.71 26.52 18.62
CA GLN A 46 6.39 26.09 19.11
C GLN A 46 5.24 27.01 18.71
N ARG A 47 5.52 28.24 18.24
CA ARG A 47 4.50 29.23 17.88
C ARG A 47 4.92 30.03 16.66
N LEU A 48 4.03 30.07 15.66
CA LEU A 48 4.23 30.86 14.44
C LEU A 48 4.56 32.32 14.77
N ALA A 49 5.61 32.81 14.14
CA ALA A 49 5.95 34.23 14.13
C ALA A 49 4.78 35.06 13.56
N ARG A 50 4.51 36.22 14.18
CA ARG A 50 3.52 37.17 13.67
C ARG A 50 4.19 38.35 13.01
N TYR A 51 3.66 38.72 11.85
CA TYR A 51 4.09 39.84 11.04
C TYR A 51 2.97 40.86 10.95
N TYR A 52 3.34 42.13 10.79
CA TYR A 52 2.41 43.23 10.57
C TYR A 52 2.86 44.04 9.36
N CYS A 53 1.97 44.20 8.38
CA CYS A 53 2.25 45.01 7.21
C CYS A 53 1.93 46.48 7.48
N ARG A 54 2.90 47.38 7.28
CA ARG A 54 2.73 48.82 7.43
C ARG A 54 1.96 49.46 6.28
N SER A 55 1.93 48.84 5.11
CA SER A 55 1.21 49.37 3.93
C SER A 55 -0.29 49.11 3.99
N CYS A 56 -0.72 47.90 4.39
CA CYS A 56 -2.15 47.54 4.45
C CYS A 56 -2.70 47.37 5.87
N HIS A 57 -1.87 47.59 6.89
CA HIS A 57 -2.22 47.54 8.32
C HIS A 57 -2.78 46.19 8.81
N LYS A 58 -2.51 45.09 8.09
CA LYS A 58 -2.97 43.74 8.45
C LYS A 58 -1.88 42.92 9.13
N SER A 59 -2.27 42.14 10.14
CA SER A 59 -1.42 41.11 10.76
C SER A 59 -1.52 39.79 10.01
N PHE A 60 -0.42 39.04 9.94
CA PHE A 60 -0.36 37.74 9.27
C PHE A 60 0.80 36.88 9.82
N ASN A 61 0.95 35.68 9.28
CA ASN A 61 2.04 34.75 9.58
C ASN A 61 2.48 34.02 8.29
N SER A 62 3.50 33.17 8.40
CA SER A 62 4.03 32.34 7.30
C SER A 62 2.99 31.47 6.59
N LEU A 63 1.89 31.12 7.25
CA LEU A 63 0.82 30.31 6.67
C LEU A 63 -0.29 31.13 6.02
N SER A 64 -0.27 32.45 6.16
CA SER A 64 -1.35 33.32 5.65
C SER A 64 -1.36 33.29 4.13
N GLY A 65 -2.55 33.11 3.53
CA GLY A 65 -2.70 32.91 2.09
C GLY A 65 -2.36 31.51 1.58
N SER A 66 -1.84 30.62 2.43
CA SER A 66 -1.52 29.24 2.04
C SER A 66 -2.69 28.26 2.26
N PRO A 67 -2.65 27.08 1.64
CA PRO A 67 -3.59 25.98 1.92
C PRO A 67 -3.63 25.57 3.40
N PHE A 68 -2.56 25.85 4.16
CA PHE A 68 -2.43 25.53 5.58
C PHE A 68 -2.92 26.63 6.52
N ALA A 69 -3.53 27.69 6.00
CA ALA A 69 -4.07 28.77 6.82
C ALA A 69 -5.02 28.24 7.91
N LYS A 70 -4.82 28.70 9.15
CA LYS A 70 -5.61 28.33 10.35
C LYS A 70 -5.52 26.86 10.77
N MET A 71 -4.67 26.05 10.13
CA MET A 71 -4.43 24.68 10.56
C MET A 71 -3.56 24.62 11.83
N ARG A 72 -3.76 23.58 12.63
CA ARG A 72 -3.06 23.34 13.90
C ARG A 72 -2.16 22.11 13.80
N LYS A 73 -1.43 21.81 14.88
CA LYS A 73 -0.52 20.64 15.00
C LYS A 73 0.52 20.60 13.87
N ILE A 74 1.18 21.74 13.72
CA ILE A 74 2.12 22.06 12.65
C ILE A 74 3.29 21.07 12.63
N ASP A 75 3.72 20.64 13.81
CA ASP A 75 4.75 19.64 14.07
C ASP A 75 4.46 18.27 13.44
N LEU A 76 3.20 17.98 13.08
CA LEU A 76 2.80 16.69 12.53
C LEU A 76 2.74 16.66 11.00
N TRP A 77 2.87 17.79 10.30
CA TRP A 77 2.60 17.85 8.86
C TRP A 77 3.62 17.08 8.01
N SER A 78 4.90 17.18 8.33
CA SER A 78 5.96 16.41 7.64
C SER A 78 5.76 14.91 7.83
N ARG A 79 5.45 14.47 9.06
CA ARG A 79 5.11 13.06 9.36
C ARG A 79 3.84 12.61 8.65
N PHE A 80 2.83 13.47 8.59
CA PHE A 80 1.60 13.20 7.85
C PHE A 80 1.89 13.00 6.35
N ALA A 81 2.75 13.82 5.75
CA ALA A 81 3.15 13.68 4.36
C ALA A 81 3.86 12.34 4.08
N VAL A 82 4.74 11.89 4.97
CA VAL A 82 5.36 10.55 4.88
C VAL A 82 4.29 9.46 4.79
N TYR A 83 3.29 9.48 5.69
CA TYR A 83 2.23 8.47 5.66
C TYR A 83 1.30 8.61 4.46
N LEU A 84 1.03 9.83 3.99
CA LEU A 84 0.22 10.09 2.81
C LEU A 84 0.89 9.56 1.54
N LEU A 85 2.19 9.79 1.38
CA LEU A 85 3.00 9.27 0.27
C LEU A 85 3.12 7.75 0.33
N ALA A 86 3.32 7.19 1.54
CA ALA A 86 3.22 5.75 1.80
C ALA A 86 1.80 5.18 1.63
N GLY A 87 0.82 6.05 1.42
CA GLY A 87 -0.54 5.72 1.03
C GLY A 87 -1.37 5.04 2.10
N TRP A 88 -1.10 5.34 3.35
CA TRP A 88 -1.92 4.86 4.44
C TRP A 88 -3.30 5.53 4.40
N SER A 89 -4.31 4.80 4.86
CA SER A 89 -5.69 5.29 4.93
C SER A 89 -5.91 6.21 6.13
N SER A 90 -7.02 6.96 6.13
CA SER A 90 -7.41 7.80 7.27
C SER A 90 -7.59 6.98 8.55
N VAL A 91 -8.07 5.73 8.45
CA VAL A 91 -8.21 4.80 9.58
C VAL A 91 -6.85 4.39 10.16
N GLN A 92 -5.80 4.36 9.34
CA GLN A 92 -4.44 4.07 9.81
C GLN A 92 -3.77 5.32 10.38
N ILE A 93 -3.90 6.46 9.71
CA ILE A 93 -3.16 7.69 10.06
C ILE A 93 -3.79 8.42 11.24
N ALA A 94 -5.13 8.57 11.26
CA ALA A 94 -5.80 9.44 12.21
C ALA A 94 -5.55 9.03 13.69
N PRO A 95 -5.67 7.74 14.08
CA PRO A 95 -5.35 7.32 15.44
C PRO A 95 -3.87 7.51 15.79
N ARG A 96 -2.95 7.25 14.84
CA ARG A 96 -1.49 7.35 15.07
C ARG A 96 -1.02 8.78 15.29
N LEU A 97 -1.68 9.75 14.66
CA LEU A 97 -1.38 11.17 14.83
C LEU A 97 -2.26 11.84 15.90
N GLY A 98 -3.18 11.11 16.53
CA GLY A 98 -4.13 11.67 17.48
C GLY A 98 -4.98 12.79 16.86
N VAL A 99 -5.44 12.58 15.62
CA VAL A 99 -6.31 13.52 14.88
C VAL A 99 -7.62 12.83 14.49
N ASN A 100 -8.65 13.62 14.20
CA ASN A 100 -9.89 13.07 13.67
C ASN A 100 -9.83 12.99 12.12
N HIS A 101 -10.79 12.27 11.51
CA HIS A 101 -10.84 12.09 10.06
C HIS A 101 -11.06 13.41 9.28
N LYS A 102 -11.76 14.41 9.85
CA LYS A 102 -11.93 15.72 9.18
C LYS A 102 -10.58 16.44 9.02
N VAL A 103 -9.75 16.40 10.06
CA VAL A 103 -8.38 16.95 10.04
C VAL A 103 -7.53 16.20 8.99
N TYR A 104 -7.62 14.88 8.95
CA TYR A 104 -6.93 14.07 7.93
C TYR A 104 -7.26 14.53 6.50
N PHE A 105 -8.54 14.70 6.18
CA PHE A 105 -8.95 15.09 4.82
C PHE A 105 -8.56 16.52 4.49
N SER A 106 -8.69 17.44 5.45
CA SER A 106 -8.27 18.83 5.31
C SER A 106 -6.76 18.95 5.07
N TRP A 107 -5.93 18.25 5.85
CA TRP A 107 -4.48 18.20 5.63
C TRP A 107 -4.14 17.52 4.31
N GLY A 108 -4.84 16.44 3.95
CA GLY A 108 -4.63 15.75 2.68
C GLY A 108 -4.94 16.63 1.46
N GLN A 109 -5.90 17.55 1.57
CA GLN A 109 -6.12 18.56 0.53
C GLN A 109 -4.97 19.57 0.47
N ALA A 110 -4.61 20.18 1.59
CA ALA A 110 -3.54 21.18 1.62
C ALA A 110 -2.18 20.63 1.14
N VAL A 111 -1.84 19.39 1.54
CA VAL A 111 -0.62 18.73 1.05
C VAL A 111 -0.67 18.47 -0.46
N ARG A 112 -1.84 18.17 -1.03
CA ARG A 112 -1.96 17.96 -2.49
C ARG A 112 -1.78 19.26 -3.26
N GLU A 113 -2.35 20.36 -2.78
CA GLU A 113 -2.16 21.70 -3.37
C GLU A 113 -0.67 22.08 -3.35
N VAL A 114 -0.01 21.98 -2.20
CA VAL A 114 1.43 22.24 -2.10
C VAL A 114 2.27 21.27 -2.95
N MET A 115 1.90 20.00 -3.02
CA MET A 115 2.60 19.03 -3.86
C MET A 115 2.48 19.38 -5.35
N ALA A 116 1.34 19.91 -5.80
CA ALA A 116 1.15 20.36 -7.17
C ALA A 116 2.07 21.54 -7.52
N ASP A 117 2.23 22.48 -6.59
CA ASP A 117 3.03 23.69 -6.81
C ASP A 117 4.54 23.41 -6.68
N GLU A 118 4.95 22.69 -5.64
CA GLU A 118 6.37 22.51 -5.29
C GLU A 118 7.01 21.29 -5.97
N CYS A 119 6.21 20.29 -6.33
CA CYS A 119 6.67 18.98 -6.83
C CYS A 119 5.71 18.43 -7.90
N PRO A 120 5.53 19.11 -9.05
CA PRO A 120 4.50 18.78 -10.04
C PRO A 120 4.58 17.35 -10.60
N ASP A 121 5.78 16.84 -10.86
CA ASP A 121 5.98 15.47 -11.35
C ASP A 121 5.55 14.41 -10.32
N LEU A 122 5.88 14.63 -9.05
CA LEU A 122 5.41 13.80 -7.94
C LEU A 122 3.88 13.88 -7.81
N HIS A 123 3.32 15.10 -7.89
CA HIS A 123 1.89 15.30 -7.82
C HIS A 123 1.17 14.52 -8.92
N GLN A 124 1.58 14.69 -10.17
CA GLN A 124 1.00 14.00 -11.32
C GLN A 124 1.10 12.48 -11.16
N TRP A 125 2.29 11.97 -10.82
CA TRP A 125 2.47 10.53 -10.60
C TRP A 125 1.55 10.00 -9.49
N TRP A 126 1.42 10.76 -8.40
CA TRP A 126 0.64 10.37 -7.23
C TRP A 126 -0.86 10.42 -7.52
N THR A 127 -1.37 11.47 -8.17
CA THR A 127 -2.81 11.65 -8.44
C THR A 127 -3.35 10.61 -9.41
N THR A 128 -2.67 10.36 -10.53
CA THR A 128 -3.11 9.36 -11.53
C THR A 128 -3.28 7.97 -10.89
N ARG A 129 -2.44 7.63 -9.91
CA ARG A 129 -2.57 6.36 -9.18
C ARG A 129 -3.50 6.45 -7.97
N HIS A 130 -3.61 7.62 -7.34
CA HIS A 130 -4.54 7.88 -6.24
C HIS A 130 -6.00 7.70 -6.67
N ASP A 131 -6.32 8.14 -7.89
CA ASP A 131 -7.63 8.02 -8.51
C ASP A 131 -7.78 6.76 -9.37
N ARG A 132 -6.75 5.89 -9.36
CA ARG A 132 -6.69 4.59 -10.05
C ARG A 132 -6.84 4.65 -11.57
N GLU A 133 -6.57 5.80 -12.17
CA GLU A 133 -6.54 5.97 -13.64
C GLU A 133 -5.39 5.17 -14.27
N SER A 134 -4.27 5.04 -13.55
CA SER A 134 -3.17 4.14 -13.93
C SER A 134 -2.91 3.12 -12.82
N LEU A 135 -3.03 1.84 -13.18
CA LEU A 135 -2.68 0.72 -12.30
C LEU A 135 -1.23 0.25 -12.49
N GLN A 136 -0.50 0.87 -13.42
CA GLN A 136 0.85 0.43 -13.77
C GLN A 136 1.81 0.66 -12.59
N PRO A 137 2.47 -0.39 -12.09
CA PRO A 137 3.44 -0.26 -11.02
C PRO A 137 4.74 0.39 -11.52
N PRO A 138 5.49 1.08 -10.64
CA PRO A 138 6.87 1.47 -10.94
C PRO A 138 7.75 0.27 -11.30
N ALA A 139 8.81 0.48 -12.07
CA ALA A 139 9.67 -0.59 -12.60
C ALA A 139 10.19 -1.56 -11.51
N HIS A 140 10.65 -1.06 -10.36
CA HIS A 140 11.11 -1.90 -9.25
C HIS A 140 9.99 -2.75 -8.64
N ILE A 141 8.76 -2.23 -8.57
CA ILE A 141 7.57 -2.99 -8.13
C ILE A 141 7.18 -4.01 -9.19
N ALA A 142 7.19 -3.62 -10.47
CA ALA A 142 6.90 -4.53 -11.59
C ALA A 142 7.88 -5.72 -11.60
N ALA A 143 9.17 -5.46 -11.35
CA ALA A 143 10.19 -6.50 -11.22
C ALA A 143 9.88 -7.47 -10.06
N GLN A 144 9.48 -6.95 -8.89
CA GLN A 144 9.07 -7.80 -7.75
C GLN A 144 7.79 -8.60 -8.06
N GLN A 145 6.80 -8.01 -8.74
CA GLN A 145 5.61 -8.74 -9.18
C GLN A 145 5.98 -9.88 -10.12
N GLN A 146 6.84 -9.60 -11.11
CA GLN A 146 7.28 -10.60 -12.07
C GLN A 146 8.09 -11.71 -11.39
N ALA A 147 8.95 -11.39 -10.42
CA ALA A 147 9.68 -12.38 -9.64
C ALA A 147 8.75 -13.35 -8.90
N VAL A 148 7.65 -12.85 -8.29
CA VAL A 148 6.65 -13.69 -7.63
C VAL A 148 5.96 -14.63 -8.64
N ILE A 149 5.55 -14.11 -9.80
CA ILE A 149 4.90 -14.92 -10.84
C ILE A 149 5.86 -15.99 -11.37
N THR A 150 7.08 -15.60 -11.72
CA THR A 150 8.11 -16.51 -12.20
C THR A 150 8.45 -17.57 -11.15
N TRP A 151 8.50 -17.22 -9.86
CA TRP A 151 8.68 -18.21 -8.80
C TRP A 151 7.54 -19.24 -8.77
N ILE A 152 6.28 -18.81 -8.90
CA ILE A 152 5.12 -19.70 -8.94
C ILE A 152 5.23 -20.64 -10.16
N GLU A 153 5.49 -20.09 -11.35
CA GLU A 153 5.55 -20.84 -12.60
C GLU A 153 6.70 -21.85 -12.62
N ILE A 154 7.91 -21.44 -12.24
CA ILE A 154 9.08 -22.34 -12.12
C ILE A 154 8.78 -23.45 -11.11
N THR A 155 8.25 -23.10 -9.93
CA THR A 155 7.93 -24.09 -8.89
C THR A 155 6.90 -25.11 -9.37
N LEU A 156 5.86 -24.67 -10.10
CA LEU A 156 4.83 -25.56 -10.63
C LEU A 156 5.32 -26.37 -11.84
N SER A 157 6.27 -25.87 -12.63
CA SER A 157 6.76 -26.53 -13.85
C SER A 157 8.03 -27.37 -13.66
N ALA A 158 8.70 -27.28 -12.51
CA ALA A 158 9.94 -27.99 -12.19
C ALA A 158 9.86 -29.50 -12.51
N GLN A 159 10.75 -30.02 -13.35
CA GLN A 159 10.78 -31.45 -13.70
C GLN A 159 11.67 -32.27 -12.77
N ASP A 160 12.63 -31.62 -12.12
CA ASP A 160 13.63 -32.23 -11.26
C ASP A 160 13.69 -31.51 -9.91
N ALA A 161 14.09 -32.25 -8.87
CA ALA A 161 14.29 -31.68 -7.54
C ALA A 161 15.32 -32.49 -6.73
N THR A 162 16.09 -31.81 -5.88
CA THR A 162 16.99 -32.49 -4.93
C THR A 162 16.19 -33.02 -3.75
N CYS A 163 16.44 -34.27 -3.35
CA CYS A 163 15.74 -34.86 -2.21
C CYS A 163 16.14 -34.16 -0.89
N PRO A 164 15.20 -33.63 -0.09
CA PRO A 164 15.53 -32.94 1.15
C PRO A 164 16.03 -33.88 2.26
N ARG A 165 15.83 -35.21 2.14
CA ARG A 165 16.28 -36.19 3.14
C ARG A 165 17.71 -36.66 2.90
N CYS A 166 18.05 -37.08 1.68
CA CYS A 166 19.36 -37.65 1.36
C CYS A 166 20.23 -36.77 0.46
N GLN A 167 19.75 -35.60 0.04
CA GLN A 167 20.43 -34.68 -0.89
C GLN A 167 20.76 -35.28 -2.26
N GLY A 168 20.21 -36.45 -2.59
CA GLY A 168 20.39 -37.08 -3.89
C GLY A 168 19.55 -36.43 -5.00
N MET A 169 20.09 -36.41 -6.22
CA MET A 169 19.41 -35.89 -7.42
C MET A 169 18.56 -36.94 -8.16
N ARG A 170 18.65 -38.22 -7.77
CA ARG A 170 17.81 -39.31 -8.32
C ARG A 170 16.38 -39.22 -7.77
N THR A 171 15.61 -38.29 -8.32
CA THR A 171 14.20 -38.09 -8.01
C THR A 171 13.39 -38.02 -9.30
N TYR A 172 12.10 -38.36 -9.21
CA TYR A 172 11.18 -38.22 -10.33
C TYR A 172 9.91 -37.52 -9.89
N ARG A 173 9.33 -36.75 -10.82
CA ARG A 173 8.09 -36.02 -10.61
C ARG A 173 6.89 -36.96 -10.64
N ILE A 174 6.04 -36.87 -9.62
CA ILE A 174 4.75 -37.58 -9.57
C ILE A 174 3.74 -36.82 -10.43
N LYS A 175 3.00 -37.53 -11.29
CA LYS A 175 1.97 -36.94 -12.16
C LYS A 175 0.96 -36.12 -11.34
N GLY A 176 0.69 -34.91 -11.80
CA GLY A 176 -0.29 -34.00 -11.21
C GLY A 176 0.15 -32.54 -11.28
N ALA A 177 -0.80 -31.64 -10.99
CA ALA A 177 -0.59 -30.20 -11.10
C ALA A 177 0.32 -29.63 -9.99
N ARG A 178 0.42 -30.30 -8.84
CA ARG A 178 1.32 -29.89 -7.75
C ARG A 178 2.71 -30.53 -7.94
N PRO A 179 3.80 -29.80 -7.64
CA PRO A 179 5.17 -30.27 -7.82
C PRO A 179 5.55 -31.24 -6.70
N LYS A 180 5.11 -32.48 -6.84
CA LYS A 180 5.42 -33.60 -5.93
C LYS A 180 6.45 -34.49 -6.58
N PHE A 181 7.38 -34.98 -5.77
CA PHE A 181 8.51 -35.79 -6.19
C PHE A 181 8.65 -37.00 -5.29
N LYS A 182 9.23 -38.07 -5.83
CA LYS A 182 9.69 -39.21 -5.05
C LYS A 182 11.17 -39.45 -5.34
N CYS A 183 11.93 -39.69 -4.28
CA CYS A 183 13.33 -40.02 -4.36
C CYS A 183 13.51 -41.53 -4.53
N ASP A 184 14.34 -41.98 -5.49
CA ASP A 184 14.55 -43.42 -5.69
C ASP A 184 15.35 -44.07 -4.56
N PRO A 185 16.51 -43.52 -4.14
CA PRO A 185 17.33 -44.19 -3.13
C PRO A 185 16.69 -44.28 -1.74
N CYS A 186 16.03 -43.21 -1.27
CA CYS A 186 15.50 -43.16 0.09
C CYS A 186 13.96 -43.22 0.17
N VAL A 187 13.30 -43.49 -0.96
CA VAL A 187 11.83 -43.62 -1.11
C VAL A 187 10.97 -42.47 -0.56
N THR A 188 11.58 -41.35 -0.21
CA THR A 188 10.90 -40.20 0.41
C THR A 188 10.10 -39.43 -0.63
N CYS A 189 8.80 -39.24 -0.35
CA CYS A 189 7.94 -38.35 -1.11
C CYS A 189 8.00 -36.93 -0.53
N PHE A 190 8.17 -35.93 -1.39
CA PHE A 190 8.23 -34.53 -0.98
C PHE A 190 7.59 -33.62 -2.02
N SER A 191 7.42 -32.34 -1.68
CA SER A 191 6.93 -31.34 -2.61
C SER A 191 7.80 -30.10 -2.52
N LEU A 192 8.00 -29.41 -3.64
CA LEU A 192 8.66 -28.10 -3.65
C LEU A 192 7.84 -27.01 -2.92
N LEU A 193 6.57 -27.29 -2.64
CA LEU A 193 5.71 -26.42 -1.84
C LEU A 193 5.77 -26.73 -0.33
N SER A 194 6.51 -27.77 0.08
CA SER A 194 6.67 -28.08 1.50
C SER A 194 7.40 -26.93 2.19
N GLY A 195 6.87 -26.47 3.33
CA GLY A 195 7.43 -25.32 4.06
C GLY A 195 7.07 -23.95 3.50
N THR A 196 6.37 -23.87 2.35
CA THR A 196 5.87 -22.59 1.83
C THR A 196 4.43 -22.32 2.31
N PRO A 197 4.00 -21.04 2.33
CA PRO A 197 2.60 -20.68 2.60
C PRO A 197 1.59 -21.34 1.63
N LEU A 198 2.05 -21.77 0.45
CA LEU A 198 1.20 -22.44 -0.55
C LEU A 198 1.03 -23.94 -0.30
N SER A 199 1.58 -24.47 0.81
CA SER A 199 1.41 -25.87 1.18
C SER A 199 -0.06 -26.21 1.43
N GLY A 200 -0.57 -27.19 0.68
CA GLY A 200 -1.94 -27.67 0.80
C GLY A 200 -2.97 -26.84 0.05
N MET A 201 -2.56 -25.74 -0.60
CA MET A 201 -3.43 -25.03 -1.54
C MET A 201 -3.70 -25.91 -2.77
N THR A 202 -4.93 -25.84 -3.27
CA THR A 202 -5.42 -26.57 -4.45
C THR A 202 -5.60 -25.59 -5.62
N ARG A 203 -6.06 -26.10 -6.78
CA ARG A 203 -6.40 -25.28 -7.96
C ARG A 203 -5.24 -24.39 -8.42
N THR A 204 -4.09 -25.00 -8.67
CA THR A 204 -2.84 -24.33 -9.06
C THR A 204 -3.00 -23.51 -10.34
N GLU A 205 -3.92 -23.91 -11.21
CA GLU A 205 -4.31 -23.21 -12.43
C GLU A 205 -4.85 -21.79 -12.18
N LEU A 206 -5.30 -21.47 -10.96
CA LEU A 206 -5.82 -20.14 -10.60
C LEU A 206 -4.76 -19.25 -9.93
N TRP A 207 -3.58 -19.78 -9.60
CA TRP A 207 -2.66 -19.10 -8.66
C TRP A 207 -2.05 -17.84 -9.24
N VAL A 208 -1.64 -17.87 -10.50
CA VAL A 208 -1.02 -16.71 -11.18
C VAL A 208 -2.02 -15.55 -11.22
N ASP A 209 -3.23 -15.78 -11.72
CA ASP A 209 -4.26 -14.73 -11.82
C ASP A 209 -4.70 -14.22 -10.44
N PHE A 210 -4.84 -15.12 -9.47
CA PHE A 210 -5.17 -14.73 -8.10
C PHE A 210 -4.06 -13.87 -7.48
N ALA A 211 -2.80 -14.27 -7.65
CA ALA A 211 -1.65 -13.51 -7.15
C ALA A 211 -1.58 -12.13 -7.80
N ARG A 212 -1.78 -12.02 -9.12
CA ARG A 212 -1.87 -10.72 -9.83
C ARG A 212 -2.96 -9.84 -9.23
N GLY A 213 -4.17 -10.36 -9.04
CA GLY A 213 -5.26 -9.61 -8.39
C GLY A 213 -4.90 -9.13 -6.98
N VAL A 214 -4.20 -9.94 -6.19
CA VAL A 214 -3.70 -9.52 -4.86
C VAL A 214 -2.68 -8.38 -5.00
N MET A 215 -1.74 -8.51 -5.95
CA MET A 215 -0.70 -7.52 -6.24
C MET A 215 -1.27 -6.18 -6.74
N ASP A 216 -2.41 -6.20 -7.42
CA ASP A 216 -3.14 -5.02 -7.92
C ASP A 216 -4.05 -4.35 -6.87
N GLY A 217 -4.08 -4.90 -5.65
CA GLY A 217 -4.88 -4.38 -4.54
C GLY A 217 -6.38 -4.67 -4.64
N GLN A 218 -6.77 -5.70 -5.40
CA GLN A 218 -8.17 -6.12 -5.52
C GLN A 218 -8.77 -6.49 -4.15
N SER A 219 -10.07 -6.25 -3.99
CA SER A 219 -10.81 -6.63 -2.78
C SER A 219 -11.05 -8.14 -2.71
N ILE A 220 -11.37 -8.66 -1.51
CA ILE A 220 -11.80 -10.06 -1.40
C ILE A 220 -13.02 -10.36 -2.31
N PRO A 221 -14.05 -9.49 -2.38
CA PRO A 221 -15.11 -9.63 -3.39
C PRO A 221 -14.61 -9.67 -4.83
N ASP A 222 -13.67 -8.80 -5.22
CA ASP A 222 -13.11 -8.76 -6.58
C ASP A 222 -12.37 -10.08 -6.89
N LEU A 223 -11.49 -10.53 -5.98
CA LEU A 223 -10.75 -11.79 -6.11
C LEU A 223 -11.69 -12.99 -6.20
N LYS A 224 -12.76 -12.99 -5.42
CA LYS A 224 -13.81 -14.01 -5.47
C LYS A 224 -14.50 -14.04 -6.84
N ARG A 225 -14.86 -12.88 -7.40
CA ARG A 225 -15.55 -12.79 -8.69
C ARG A 225 -14.73 -13.40 -9.83
N HIS A 226 -13.43 -13.12 -9.89
CA HIS A 226 -12.59 -13.65 -10.97
C HIS A 226 -12.14 -15.10 -10.75
N SER A 227 -11.97 -15.54 -9.50
CA SER A 227 -11.49 -16.90 -9.23
C SER A 227 -12.59 -17.96 -9.07
N GLY A 228 -13.85 -17.55 -8.80
CA GLY A 228 -14.95 -18.46 -8.45
C GLY A 228 -14.87 -19.06 -7.03
N LEU A 229 -13.85 -18.70 -6.25
CA LEU A 229 -13.65 -19.15 -4.87
C LEU A 229 -14.71 -18.59 -3.91
N GLY A 230 -14.97 -19.30 -2.81
CA GLY A 230 -15.77 -18.76 -1.71
C GLY A 230 -15.01 -17.67 -0.96
N ILE A 231 -15.74 -16.81 -0.23
CA ILE A 231 -15.14 -15.67 0.50
C ILE A 231 -14.04 -16.11 1.48
N GLY A 232 -14.24 -17.22 2.19
CA GLY A 232 -13.24 -17.79 3.10
C GLY A 232 -12.02 -18.34 2.36
N GLY A 233 -12.23 -18.94 1.19
CA GLY A 233 -11.16 -19.38 0.29
C GLY A 233 -10.31 -18.21 -0.19
N SER A 234 -10.94 -17.17 -0.74
CA SER A 234 -10.27 -15.95 -1.21
C SER A 234 -9.53 -15.23 -0.08
N THR A 235 -10.11 -15.18 1.13
CA THR A 235 -9.47 -14.57 2.30
C THR A 235 -8.21 -15.32 2.70
N ARG A 236 -8.30 -16.66 2.80
CA ARG A 236 -7.16 -17.52 3.11
C ARG A 236 -6.08 -17.43 2.03
N TRP A 237 -6.44 -17.53 0.76
CA TRP A 237 -5.50 -17.44 -0.36
C TRP A 237 -4.77 -16.11 -0.37
N ARG A 238 -5.48 -14.99 -0.19
CA ARG A 238 -4.85 -13.68 -0.08
C ARG A 238 -3.81 -13.65 1.04
N ALA A 239 -4.14 -14.19 2.23
CA ALA A 239 -3.18 -14.26 3.32
C ALA A 239 -1.94 -15.10 2.96
N GLN A 240 -2.11 -16.26 2.32
CA GLN A 240 -0.98 -17.11 1.91
C GLN A 240 -0.10 -16.44 0.85
N PHE A 241 -0.68 -15.76 -0.14
CA PHE A 241 0.11 -15.02 -1.13
C PHE A 241 0.86 -13.83 -0.53
N LEU A 242 0.29 -13.13 0.45
CA LEU A 242 1.03 -12.08 1.15
C LEU A 242 2.22 -12.65 1.94
N LEU A 243 2.03 -13.77 2.64
CA LEU A 243 3.12 -14.47 3.34
C LEU A 243 4.18 -14.99 2.35
N LEU A 244 3.78 -15.42 1.16
CA LEU A 244 4.73 -15.81 0.11
C LEU A 244 5.58 -14.62 -0.33
N ILE A 245 4.95 -13.49 -0.66
CA ILE A 245 5.63 -12.27 -1.08
C ILE A 245 6.60 -11.78 0.00
N GLU A 246 6.20 -11.85 1.27
CA GLU A 246 7.05 -11.56 2.41
C GLU A 246 8.24 -12.53 2.50
N GLY A 247 7.99 -13.84 2.40
CA GLY A 247 9.02 -14.88 2.44
C GLY A 247 10.02 -14.82 1.28
N LEU A 248 9.61 -14.26 0.14
CA LEU A 248 10.50 -13.96 -1.00
C LEU A 248 11.26 -12.62 -0.85
N GLY A 249 11.02 -11.87 0.24
CA GLY A 249 11.72 -10.62 0.53
C GLY A 249 11.20 -9.39 -0.23
N HIS A 250 10.02 -9.46 -0.84
CA HIS A 250 9.48 -8.38 -1.68
C HIS A 250 8.69 -7.34 -0.86
N MET A 251 9.38 -6.65 0.04
CA MET A 251 8.76 -5.70 1.00
C MET A 251 8.16 -4.46 0.34
N GLU A 252 8.74 -3.95 -0.76
CA GLU A 252 8.19 -2.79 -1.46
C GLU A 252 6.88 -3.17 -2.19
N LEU A 253 6.78 -4.38 -2.72
CA LEU A 253 5.55 -4.93 -3.27
C LEU A 253 4.45 -5.05 -2.19
N LEU A 254 4.76 -5.46 -0.96
CA LEU A 254 3.77 -5.48 0.13
C LEU A 254 3.25 -4.06 0.48
N GLN A 255 4.15 -3.08 0.48
CA GLN A 255 3.77 -1.66 0.65
C GLN A 255 2.87 -1.22 -0.51
N TRP A 256 3.21 -1.59 -1.75
CA TRP A 256 2.41 -1.30 -2.95
C TRP A 256 1.02 -1.92 -2.89
N ILE A 257 0.90 -3.18 -2.48
CA ILE A 257 -0.39 -3.86 -2.30
C ILE A 257 -1.26 -3.11 -1.29
N THR A 258 -0.67 -2.71 -0.16
CA THR A 258 -1.35 -1.92 0.87
C THR A 258 -1.81 -0.57 0.31
N TRP A 259 -0.92 0.08 -0.46
CA TRP A 259 -1.17 1.34 -1.13
C TRP A 259 -2.37 1.21 -2.09
N MET A 260 -2.32 0.27 -3.03
CA MET A 260 -3.37 0.03 -4.02
C MET A 260 -4.71 -0.35 -3.40
N ARG A 261 -4.69 -1.17 -2.34
CA ARG A 261 -5.90 -1.58 -1.61
C ARG A 261 -6.64 -0.39 -1.00
N SER A 262 -5.91 0.57 -0.44
CA SER A 262 -6.48 1.81 0.12
C SER A 262 -7.23 2.62 -0.96
N ARG A 263 -6.68 2.71 -2.19
CA ARG A 263 -7.32 3.44 -3.30
C ARG A 263 -8.53 2.70 -3.84
N ARG A 264 -8.44 1.37 -3.95
CA ARG A 264 -9.59 0.55 -4.35
C ARG A 264 -10.76 0.71 -3.37
N ASN A 265 -10.45 0.87 -2.08
CA ASN A 265 -11.47 1.18 -1.08
C ASN A 265 -12.07 2.59 -1.27
N LYS A 266 -11.23 3.61 -1.53
CA LYS A 266 -11.70 4.97 -1.83
C LYS A 266 -12.66 4.99 -3.05
N GLU A 267 -12.25 4.35 -4.14
CA GLU A 267 -13.04 4.21 -5.37
C GLU A 267 -14.39 3.53 -5.09
N ALA A 268 -14.38 2.38 -4.41
CA ALA A 268 -15.61 1.66 -4.06
C ALA A 268 -16.55 2.50 -3.19
N VAL A 269 -16.02 3.22 -2.19
CA VAL A 269 -16.81 4.12 -1.34
C VAL A 269 -17.37 5.29 -2.13
N SER A 270 -16.59 5.87 -3.04
CA SER A 270 -17.04 6.97 -3.91
C SER A 270 -18.19 6.53 -4.82
N PHE A 271 -18.03 5.38 -5.47
CA PHE A 271 -19.04 4.79 -6.34
C PHE A 271 -20.36 4.55 -5.60
N VAL A 272 -20.30 3.96 -4.40
CA VAL A 272 -21.50 3.73 -3.57
C VAL A 272 -22.16 5.05 -3.14
N ARG A 273 -21.38 6.07 -2.78
CA ARG A 273 -21.91 7.40 -2.43
C ARG A 273 -22.60 8.09 -3.60
N GLN A 274 -22.18 7.81 -4.83
CA GLN A 274 -22.80 8.32 -6.05
C GLN A 274 -24.04 7.51 -6.47
N GLY A 275 -24.53 6.60 -5.61
CA GLY A 275 -25.72 5.78 -5.88
C GLY A 275 -25.42 4.46 -6.60
N GLY A 276 -24.15 4.17 -6.89
CA GLY A 276 -23.74 2.89 -7.46
C GLY A 276 -23.97 1.72 -6.50
N HIS A 277 -24.27 0.55 -7.05
CA HIS A 277 -24.37 -0.69 -6.28
C HIS A 277 -23.25 -1.64 -6.67
N LEU A 278 -22.48 -2.11 -5.69
CA LEU A 278 -21.47 -3.12 -5.94
C LEU A 278 -22.16 -4.47 -6.11
N ASP A 279 -21.89 -5.14 -7.22
CA ASP A 279 -22.45 -6.46 -7.48
C ASP A 279 -22.21 -7.42 -6.33
N LYS A 280 -23.27 -8.13 -5.93
CA LYS A 280 -23.17 -9.18 -4.94
C LYS A 280 -22.32 -10.30 -5.53
N ALA A 281 -21.18 -10.58 -4.90
CA ALA A 281 -20.35 -11.68 -5.32
C ALA A 281 -21.14 -13.00 -5.25
N MET A 282 -21.30 -13.67 -6.41
CA MET A 282 -22.04 -14.93 -6.57
C MET A 282 -21.56 -16.03 -5.62
N ARG A 283 -22.36 -17.08 -5.38
CA ARG A 283 -21.88 -18.22 -4.57
C ARG A 283 -20.62 -18.83 -5.19
N SER A 284 -19.79 -19.46 -4.35
CA SER A 284 -18.61 -20.16 -4.90
C SER A 284 -19.07 -21.21 -5.90
N ILE A 285 -18.37 -21.28 -7.03
CA ILE A 285 -18.63 -22.28 -8.07
C ILE A 285 -18.03 -23.63 -7.65
N TYR A 286 -17.17 -23.65 -6.64
CA TYR A 286 -16.56 -24.85 -6.09
C TYR A 286 -17.31 -25.36 -4.86
N PRO A 287 -17.46 -26.69 -4.71
CA PRO A 287 -18.08 -27.27 -3.53
C PRO A 287 -17.27 -26.89 -2.29
N GLN A 288 -17.94 -26.25 -1.33
CA GLN A 288 -17.34 -25.97 -0.03
C GLN A 288 -17.27 -27.30 0.71
N GLY A 289 -16.07 -27.88 0.78
CA GLY A 289 -15.84 -29.05 1.62
C GLY A 289 -16.40 -28.78 3.02
N ALA A 290 -17.05 -29.79 3.61
CA ALA A 290 -17.64 -29.68 4.94
C ALA A 290 -16.63 -28.98 5.87
N ARG A 291 -17.07 -27.91 6.56
CA ARG A 291 -16.25 -27.24 7.59
C ARG A 291 -15.78 -28.34 8.54
N LYS A 292 -14.54 -28.81 8.41
CA LYS A 292 -13.96 -29.70 9.41
C LYS A 292 -14.05 -28.96 10.73
N GLY A 293 -14.70 -29.61 11.69
CA GLY A 293 -15.04 -29.05 12.98
C GLY A 293 -13.86 -28.35 13.65
N LYS A 294 -14.20 -27.44 14.56
CA LYS A 294 -13.28 -26.72 15.46
C LYS A 294 -12.09 -27.61 15.81
N PHE A 295 -10.88 -27.05 15.68
CA PHE A 295 -9.70 -27.61 16.33
C PHE A 295 -10.02 -27.73 17.83
N ALA A 296 -10.38 -28.93 18.29
CA ALA A 296 -10.34 -29.25 19.70
C ALA A 296 -8.85 -29.27 20.06
N ALA A 297 -8.43 -28.34 20.91
CA ALA A 297 -7.10 -28.37 21.49
C ALA A 297 -6.93 -29.72 22.17
N ARG A 298 -6.01 -30.53 21.66
CA ARG A 298 -5.53 -31.72 22.35
C ARG A 298 -4.78 -31.23 23.57
N THR A 299 -5.45 -31.17 24.72
CA THR A 299 -4.80 -31.09 26.03
C THR A 299 -3.94 -32.33 26.17
N ARG A 300 -2.61 -32.15 26.18
CA ARG A 300 -1.68 -33.19 26.61
C ARG A 300 -1.93 -33.40 28.11
N ARG A 301 -2.32 -34.62 28.49
CA ARG A 301 -1.98 -35.20 29.79
C ARG A 301 -0.83 -36.16 29.56
#